data_AF-A0A2D8RHD0-F1
#
_entry.id   AF-A0A2D8RHD0-F1
#
_cell.length_a   1.000
_cell.length_b   1.000
_cell.length_c   1.000
_cell.angle_alpha   90.00
_cell.angle_beta   90.00
_cell.angle_gamma   90.00
#
_symmetry.space_group_name_H-M   'P 1'
#
loop_
_entity.id
_entity.type
_entity.pdbx_description
1 polymer ?
#
loop_
_entity_poly.entity_id
_entity_poly.type
_entity_poly.pdbx_seq_one_letter_code
_entity_poly.pdbx_strand_id
1 'polypeptide(L)'
;MEDEQWKRDYEKDGVVVYTRRFPASDFQAFKAVYTLDASIEDIMAVMSDPASCTEWVLNCVESWGFDDKQFAKRYAYSVNDLPWPVMDRDYVLEINTSKAPDSDTIVMDLYAVDHKVAPNKNYVRVNKQETHYHITPLGDEQTEIVWLQHTEPAGAIPSWLVNALIVDIPYKSLKALEKLANSDKYQGYEVQYSEDGVITGVEKQP
;
A
#
# COMPACT_ATOMS: atom_id res chain seq x y z
N MET A 1 -10.09 5.40 -29.30
CA MET A 1 -9.94 5.49 -27.84
C MET A 1 -8.51 5.07 -27.59
N GLU A 2 -7.61 6.02 -27.33
CA GLU A 2 -6.20 5.70 -27.10
C GLU A 2 -6.10 4.78 -25.88
N ASP A 3 -5.41 3.65 -26.03
CA ASP A 3 -4.83 2.92 -24.90
C ASP A 3 -3.91 3.91 -24.19
N GLU A 4 -4.39 4.54 -23.12
CA GLU A 4 -3.59 5.50 -22.38
C GLU A 4 -2.47 4.76 -21.64
N GLN A 5 -1.30 4.75 -22.30
CA GLN A 5 -0.07 4.16 -21.80
C GLN A 5 0.37 4.85 -20.52
N TRP A 6 1.02 4.09 -19.64
CA TRP A 6 1.67 4.63 -18.45
C TRP A 6 2.66 5.74 -18.82
N LYS A 7 2.39 6.96 -18.37
CA LYS A 7 3.29 8.11 -18.54
C LYS A 7 4.23 8.20 -17.35
N ARG A 8 5.53 8.31 -17.61
CA ARG A 8 6.52 8.58 -16.56
C ARG A 8 6.43 10.05 -16.12
N ASP A 9 5.85 10.32 -14.96
CA ASP A 9 5.63 11.69 -14.46
C ASP A 9 6.65 12.14 -13.43
N TYR A 10 7.33 11.19 -12.78
CA TYR A 10 8.32 11.50 -11.75
C TYR A 10 9.45 10.48 -11.70
N GLU A 11 10.66 10.98 -11.42
CA GLU A 11 11.83 10.18 -11.11
C GLU A 11 12.72 10.98 -10.17
N LYS A 12 12.97 10.45 -8.97
CA LYS A 12 13.90 11.05 -8.02
C LYS A 12 14.32 10.02 -6.97
N ASP A 13 15.60 10.07 -6.58
CA ASP A 13 16.16 9.22 -5.52
C ASP A 13 15.86 7.72 -5.74
N GLY A 14 15.92 7.27 -7.01
CA GLY A 14 15.62 5.90 -7.41
C GLY A 14 14.13 5.57 -7.56
N VAL A 15 13.22 6.37 -7.00
CA VAL A 15 11.78 6.14 -7.13
C VAL A 15 11.29 6.67 -8.47
N VAL A 16 10.62 5.80 -9.24
CA VAL A 16 9.99 6.18 -10.50
C VAL A 16 8.48 6.05 -10.38
N VAL A 17 7.75 7.13 -10.65
CA VAL A 17 6.28 7.13 -10.65
C VAL A 17 5.74 7.35 -12.06
N TYR A 18 4.88 6.43 -12.46
CA TYR A 18 4.09 6.50 -13.67
C TYR A 18 2.64 6.83 -13.31
N THR A 19 1.96 7.64 -14.13
CA THR A 19 0.51 7.82 -14.02
C THR A 19 -0.18 7.43 -15.32
N ARG A 20 -1.48 7.14 -15.23
CA ARG A 20 -2.38 6.97 -16.38
C ARG A 20 -3.76 7.49 -16.00
N ARG A 21 -4.57 7.97 -16.94
CA ARG A 21 -5.99 8.13 -16.61
C ARG A 21 -6.62 6.75 -16.46
N PHE A 22 -7.62 6.70 -15.60
CA PHE A 22 -8.37 5.48 -15.37
C PHE A 22 -9.70 5.56 -16.14
N PRO A 23 -10.10 4.51 -16.88
CA PRO A 23 -11.32 4.54 -17.68
C PRO A 23 -12.54 4.94 -16.83
N ALA A 24 -13.31 5.91 -17.32
CA ALA A 24 -14.50 6.44 -16.67
C ALA A 24 -14.28 7.05 -15.26
N SER A 25 -13.07 7.53 -14.97
CA SER A 25 -12.72 8.22 -13.72
C SER A 25 -12.05 9.58 -13.99
N ASP A 26 -12.33 10.56 -13.13
CA ASP A 26 -11.59 11.83 -13.09
C ASP A 26 -10.28 11.71 -12.29
N PHE A 27 -10.08 10.60 -11.59
CA PHE A 27 -8.91 10.31 -10.77
C PHE A 27 -7.95 9.41 -11.55
N GLN A 28 -6.68 9.80 -11.57
CA GLN A 28 -5.65 9.02 -12.23
C GLN A 28 -5.25 7.80 -11.37
N ALA A 29 -4.71 6.77 -12.02
CA ALA A 29 -4.02 5.69 -11.35
C ALA A 29 -2.51 5.95 -11.39
N PHE A 30 -1.77 5.44 -10.40
CA PHE A 30 -0.32 5.46 -10.42
C PHE A 30 0.28 4.06 -10.37
N LYS A 31 1.54 3.97 -10.83
CA LYS A 31 2.45 2.86 -10.62
C LYS A 31 3.78 3.43 -10.17
N ALA A 32 4.22 3.07 -8.98
CA ALA A 32 5.54 3.41 -8.47
C ALA A 32 6.44 2.18 -8.52
N VAL A 33 7.70 2.37 -8.89
CA VAL A 33 8.74 1.35 -8.91
C VAL A 33 9.92 1.89 -8.12
N TYR A 34 10.42 1.10 -7.18
CA TYR A 34 11.56 1.47 -6.36
C TYR A 34 12.33 0.24 -5.89
N THR A 35 13.66 0.32 -5.86
CA THR A 35 14.53 -0.67 -5.20
C THR A 35 14.90 -0.11 -3.83
N LEU A 36 14.45 -0.79 -2.79
CA LEU A 36 14.77 -0.45 -1.40
C LEU A 36 16.06 -1.14 -1.00
N ASP A 37 16.92 -0.43 -0.28
CA ASP A 37 18.05 -1.01 0.44
C ASP A 37 17.55 -1.62 1.77
N ALA A 38 16.74 -2.68 1.66
CA ALA A 38 16.23 -3.49 2.76
C ALA A 38 15.88 -4.91 2.28
N SER A 39 16.00 -5.89 3.18
CA SER A 39 15.54 -7.26 2.96
C SER A 39 14.02 -7.31 2.74
N ILE A 40 13.52 -8.35 2.07
CA ILE A 40 12.08 -8.52 1.89
C ILE A 40 11.40 -8.79 3.24
N GLU A 41 12.08 -9.45 4.17
CA GLU A 41 11.62 -9.73 5.51
C GLU A 41 11.35 -8.46 6.30
N ASP A 42 12.28 -7.49 6.30
CA ASP A 42 12.12 -6.23 7.02
C ASP A 42 10.99 -5.38 6.42
N ILE A 43 10.87 -5.36 5.09
CA ILE A 43 9.78 -4.68 4.39
C ILE A 43 8.44 -5.33 4.76
N MET A 44 8.38 -6.66 4.74
CA MET A 44 7.18 -7.40 5.11
C MET A 44 6.84 -7.21 6.59
N ALA A 45 7.81 -7.06 7.48
CA ALA A 45 7.58 -6.76 8.89
C ALA A 45 6.85 -5.42 9.06
N VAL A 46 7.24 -4.39 8.29
CA VAL A 46 6.53 -3.10 8.26
C VAL A 46 5.14 -3.27 7.68
N MET A 47 5.00 -3.84 6.48
CA MET A 47 3.73 -3.91 5.75
C MET A 47 2.70 -4.86 6.37
N SER A 48 3.15 -5.74 7.27
CA SER A 48 2.31 -6.68 8.01
C SER A 48 1.79 -6.12 9.33
N ASP A 49 2.48 -5.14 9.90
CA ASP A 49 2.05 -4.47 11.12
C ASP A 49 0.84 -3.56 10.82
N PRO A 50 -0.35 -3.87 11.35
CA PRO A 50 -1.55 -3.12 11.03
C PRO A 50 -1.56 -1.68 11.57
N ALA A 51 -0.65 -1.31 12.47
CA ALA A 51 -0.53 0.07 12.97
C ALA A 51 0.48 0.91 12.16
N SER A 52 1.32 0.26 11.35
CA SER A 52 2.49 0.90 10.71
C SER A 52 2.12 1.93 9.65
N CYS A 53 0.90 1.87 9.09
CA CYS A 53 0.43 2.82 8.08
C CYS A 53 0.69 4.28 8.47
N THR A 54 0.49 4.62 9.75
CA THR A 54 0.72 5.97 10.30
C THR A 54 2.19 6.41 10.32
N GLU A 55 3.12 5.47 10.18
CA GLU A 55 4.56 5.71 10.22
C GLU A 55 5.17 5.87 8.82
N TRP A 56 4.53 5.30 7.78
CA TRP A 56 5.11 5.29 6.43
C TRP A 56 4.17 5.70 5.29
N VAL A 57 2.84 5.52 5.39
CA VAL A 57 1.93 5.94 4.33
C VAL A 57 1.61 7.42 4.48
N LEU A 58 1.89 8.20 3.43
CA LEU A 58 1.60 9.63 3.43
C LEU A 58 0.14 9.88 3.76
N ASN A 59 -0.10 10.77 4.73
CA ASN A 59 -1.39 11.20 5.24
C ASN A 59 -2.20 10.17 6.04
N CYS A 60 -1.69 8.95 6.26
CA CYS A 60 -2.35 7.99 7.15
C CYS A 60 -2.20 8.45 8.60
N VAL A 61 -3.32 8.70 9.30
CA VAL A 61 -3.32 9.24 10.67
C VAL A 61 -3.90 8.29 11.70
N GLU A 62 -4.61 7.25 11.25
CA GLU A 62 -5.13 6.18 12.08
C GLU A 62 -5.04 4.87 11.31
N SER A 63 -4.63 3.78 11.94
CA SER A 63 -4.74 2.45 11.35
C SER A 63 -4.76 1.35 12.40
N TRP A 64 -5.56 0.31 12.15
CA TRP A 64 -5.62 -0.89 12.97
C TRP A 64 -6.18 -2.08 12.16
N GLY A 65 -5.83 -3.28 12.60
CA GLY A 65 -6.18 -4.54 11.95
C GLY A 65 -7.34 -5.23 12.65
N PHE A 66 -8.09 -6.05 11.91
CA PHE A 66 -9.17 -6.87 12.45
C PHE A 66 -9.44 -8.09 11.56
N ASP A 67 -10.12 -9.10 12.12
CA ASP A 67 -10.49 -10.34 11.43
C ASP A 67 -9.27 -10.99 10.72
N ASP A 68 -8.19 -11.15 11.50
CA ASP A 68 -6.82 -11.51 11.11
C ASP A 68 -6.48 -12.98 11.38
N LYS A 69 -7.49 -13.84 11.43
CA LYS A 69 -7.33 -15.29 11.72
C LYS A 69 -6.39 -16.01 10.74
N GLN A 70 -6.22 -15.46 9.54
CA GLN A 70 -5.30 -15.96 8.53
C GLN A 70 -4.50 -14.78 8.00
N PHE A 71 -3.18 -14.86 8.06
CA PHE A 71 -2.32 -13.80 7.57
C PHE A 71 -2.55 -13.50 6.07
N ALA A 72 -2.73 -14.54 5.26
CA ALA A 72 -2.99 -14.43 3.83
C ALA A 72 -4.28 -13.67 3.48
N LYS A 73 -5.25 -13.58 4.40
CA LYS A 73 -6.48 -12.80 4.22
C LYS A 73 -6.90 -12.14 5.52
N ARG A 74 -6.63 -10.84 5.63
CA ARG A 74 -6.87 -10.01 6.81
C ARG A 74 -7.56 -8.71 6.43
N TYR A 75 -8.00 -7.94 7.41
CA TYR A 75 -8.63 -6.66 7.17
C TYR A 75 -7.98 -5.56 8.00
N ALA A 76 -8.03 -4.34 7.47
CA ALA A 76 -7.54 -3.15 8.16
C ALA A 76 -8.51 -1.99 7.99
N TYR A 77 -8.58 -1.15 9.02
CA TYR A 77 -9.18 0.17 8.96
C TYR A 77 -8.07 1.21 8.91
N SER A 78 -8.27 2.28 8.15
CA SER A 78 -7.37 3.43 8.17
C SER A 78 -8.09 4.74 7.89
N VAL A 79 -7.48 5.85 8.32
CA VAL A 79 -7.94 7.22 8.02
C VAL A 79 -6.82 8.00 7.36
N ASN A 80 -7.15 8.66 6.25
CA ASN A 80 -6.26 9.61 5.59
C ASN A 80 -6.73 11.05 5.83
N ASP A 81 -5.84 11.85 6.42
CA ASP A 81 -6.01 13.30 6.62
C ASP A 81 -5.84 14.02 5.28
N LEU A 82 -6.76 14.93 4.96
CA LEU A 82 -6.71 15.69 3.72
C LEU A 82 -6.71 17.19 3.98
N PRO A 83 -6.14 17.99 3.06
CA PRO A 83 -6.14 19.43 3.21
C PRO A 83 -7.57 20.00 3.36
N TRP A 84 -7.77 20.79 4.42
CA TRP A 84 -8.97 21.58 4.62
C TRP A 84 -9.26 22.44 3.37
N PRO A 85 -10.51 22.56 2.89
CA PRO A 85 -11.78 22.23 3.56
C PRO A 85 -12.36 20.85 3.24
N VAL A 86 -11.59 19.93 2.66
CA VAL A 86 -12.15 18.61 2.30
C VAL A 86 -12.18 17.70 3.53
N MET A 87 -13.26 16.94 3.71
CA MET A 87 -13.36 15.94 4.79
C MET A 87 -12.36 14.80 4.58
N ASP A 88 -11.86 14.24 5.66
CA ASP A 88 -10.94 13.10 5.65
C ASP A 88 -11.62 11.83 5.14
N ARG A 89 -10.81 10.86 4.72
CA ARG A 89 -11.27 9.58 4.18
C ARG A 89 -11.01 8.48 5.18
N ASP A 90 -12.01 7.64 5.42
CA ASP A 90 -11.78 6.35 6.06
C ASP A 90 -11.85 5.21 5.02
N TYR A 91 -11.08 4.17 5.30
CA TYR A 91 -10.94 2.98 4.48
C TYR A 91 -11.21 1.77 5.34
N VAL A 92 -11.87 0.79 4.75
CA VAL A 92 -11.98 -0.56 5.27
C VAL A 92 -11.45 -1.44 4.16
N LEU A 93 -10.29 -2.05 4.39
CA LEU A 93 -9.53 -2.76 3.36
C LEU A 93 -9.55 -4.26 3.66
N GLU A 94 -9.90 -5.05 2.66
CA GLU A 94 -9.54 -6.47 2.61
C GLU A 94 -8.14 -6.58 2.02
N ILE A 95 -7.24 -7.27 2.71
CA ILE A 95 -5.84 -7.47 2.33
C ILE A 95 -5.63 -8.95 2.04
N ASN A 96 -5.26 -9.26 0.81
CA ASN A 96 -4.92 -10.61 0.37
C ASN A 96 -3.41 -10.65 0.11
N THR A 97 -2.69 -11.55 0.78
CA THR A 97 -1.24 -11.71 0.63
C THR A 97 -0.93 -13.13 0.15
N SER A 98 -0.10 -13.23 -0.88
CA SER A 98 0.27 -14.50 -1.50
C SER A 98 1.70 -14.44 -2.04
N LYS A 99 2.25 -15.60 -2.40
CA LYS A 99 3.50 -15.71 -3.16
C LYS A 99 3.15 -15.93 -4.62
N ALA A 100 3.78 -15.18 -5.53
CA ALA A 100 3.58 -15.37 -6.95
C ALA A 100 4.16 -16.73 -7.41
N PRO A 101 3.51 -17.44 -8.36
CA PRO A 101 4.00 -18.73 -8.85
C PRO A 101 5.42 -18.62 -9.40
N ASP A 102 6.25 -19.64 -9.12
CA ASP A 102 7.60 -19.79 -9.65
C ASP A 102 8.54 -18.59 -9.41
N SER A 103 8.28 -17.77 -8.40
CA SER A 103 9.14 -16.65 -8.01
C SER A 103 9.12 -16.40 -6.52
N ASP A 104 10.12 -15.70 -5.99
CA ASP A 104 10.15 -15.22 -4.61
C ASP A 104 9.40 -13.91 -4.39
N THR A 105 8.57 -13.51 -5.36
CA THR A 105 7.76 -12.29 -5.25
C THR A 105 6.58 -12.51 -4.31
N ILE A 106 6.44 -11.65 -3.31
CA ILE A 106 5.23 -11.55 -2.50
C ILE A 106 4.29 -10.54 -3.16
N VAL A 107 3.03 -10.92 -3.30
CA VAL A 107 1.95 -10.09 -3.83
C VAL A 107 1.00 -9.73 -2.70
N MET A 108 0.73 -8.44 -2.52
CA MET A 108 -0.28 -7.93 -1.60
C MET A 108 -1.32 -7.12 -2.37
N ASP A 109 -2.55 -7.63 -2.42
CA ASP A 109 -3.69 -6.96 -3.02
C ASP A 109 -4.61 -6.41 -1.93
N LEU A 110 -4.97 -5.12 -2.04
CA LEU A 110 -5.86 -4.46 -1.10
C LEU A 110 -7.08 -3.90 -1.83
N TYR A 111 -8.26 -4.21 -1.33
CA TYR A 111 -9.54 -3.77 -1.89
C TYR A 111 -10.42 -3.09 -0.85
N ALA A 112 -11.04 -1.98 -1.20
CA ALA A 112 -12.04 -1.35 -0.33
C ALA A 112 -13.30 -2.22 -0.19
N VAL A 113 -13.80 -2.40 1.03
CA VAL A 113 -15.00 -3.19 1.35
C VAL A 113 -15.93 -2.46 2.34
N ASP A 114 -17.24 -2.46 2.10
CA ASP A 114 -18.17 -1.61 2.86
C ASP A 114 -18.86 -2.29 4.06
N HIS A 115 -18.66 -3.58 4.29
CA HIS A 115 -19.55 -4.40 5.13
C HIS A 115 -18.94 -4.91 6.45
N LYS A 116 -17.73 -4.45 6.82
CA LYS A 116 -17.02 -4.93 8.01
C LYS A 116 -17.00 -3.95 9.18
N VAL A 117 -16.94 -2.65 8.87
CA VAL A 117 -16.93 -1.56 9.87
C VAL A 117 -17.98 -0.53 9.47
N ALA A 118 -18.84 -0.16 10.43
CA ALA A 118 -19.89 0.83 10.22
C ALA A 118 -19.30 2.19 9.79
N PRO A 119 -19.98 2.95 8.90
CA PRO A 119 -19.52 4.29 8.50
C PRO A 119 -19.41 5.25 9.70
N ASN A 120 -18.34 6.04 9.73
CA ASN A 120 -18.17 7.11 10.70
C ASN A 120 -18.57 8.46 10.07
N LYS A 121 -19.48 9.19 10.71
CA LYS A 121 -20.01 10.48 10.20
C LYS A 121 -18.95 11.59 10.08
N ASN A 122 -17.79 11.44 10.72
CA ASN A 122 -16.71 12.41 10.65
C ASN A 122 -15.88 12.26 9.37
N TYR A 123 -16.03 11.14 8.64
CA TYR A 123 -15.21 10.78 7.49
C TYR A 123 -16.08 10.44 6.27
N VAL A 124 -15.49 10.54 5.09
CA VAL A 124 -16.09 10.03 3.85
C VAL A 124 -15.48 8.65 3.55
N ARG A 125 -16.32 7.61 3.57
CA ARG A 125 -15.89 6.25 3.23
C ARG A 125 -15.47 6.13 1.77
N VAL A 126 -14.25 5.64 1.57
CA VAL A 126 -13.79 5.16 0.27
C VAL A 126 -14.26 3.72 0.09
N ASN A 127 -15.05 3.50 -0.96
CA ASN A 127 -15.63 2.19 -1.28
C ASN A 127 -15.09 1.57 -2.58
N LYS A 128 -14.26 2.31 -3.32
CA LYS A 128 -13.58 1.81 -4.51
C LYS A 128 -12.12 2.22 -4.45
N GLN A 129 -11.30 1.26 -4.07
CA GLN A 129 -9.86 1.33 -4.14
C GLN A 129 -9.34 -0.04 -4.49
N GLU A 130 -8.33 -0.06 -5.35
CA GLU A 130 -7.55 -1.23 -5.68
C GLU A 130 -6.08 -0.86 -5.56
N THR A 131 -5.35 -1.61 -4.74
CA THR A 131 -3.91 -1.46 -4.56
C THR A 131 -3.25 -2.82 -4.77
N HIS A 132 -2.15 -2.83 -5.52
CA HIS A 132 -1.33 -4.01 -5.76
C HIS A 132 0.12 -3.69 -5.43
N TYR A 133 0.70 -4.44 -4.50
CA TYR A 133 2.13 -4.45 -4.25
C TYR A 133 2.72 -5.75 -4.77
N HIS A 134 3.74 -5.65 -5.60
CA HIS A 134 4.64 -6.76 -5.92
C HIS A 134 5.98 -6.46 -5.26
N ILE A 135 6.44 -7.36 -4.41
CA ILE A 135 7.62 -7.18 -3.57
C ILE A 135 8.56 -8.33 -3.91
N THR A 136 9.65 -8.03 -4.62
CA THR A 136 10.55 -9.02 -5.21
C THR A 136 11.95 -8.86 -4.62
N PRO A 137 12.52 -9.88 -3.95
CA PRO A 137 13.88 -9.79 -3.46
C PRO A 137 14.85 -9.75 -4.64
N LEU A 138 15.84 -8.87 -4.57
CA LEU A 138 16.96 -8.77 -5.53
C LEU A 138 18.27 -9.31 -4.95
N GLY A 139 18.23 -9.83 -3.73
CA GLY A 139 19.32 -10.35 -2.91
C GLY A 139 18.92 -10.26 -1.44
N ASP A 140 19.87 -10.54 -0.54
CA ASP A 140 19.59 -10.59 0.90
C ASP A 140 19.32 -9.20 1.52
N GLU A 141 19.82 -8.12 0.90
CA GLU A 141 19.77 -6.75 1.43
C GLU A 141 19.01 -5.77 0.53
N GLN A 142 18.46 -6.22 -0.59
CA GLN A 142 17.75 -5.35 -1.55
C GLN A 142 16.46 -5.97 -2.06
N THR A 143 15.43 -5.15 -2.19
CA THR A 143 14.10 -5.57 -2.62
C THR A 143 13.50 -4.55 -3.58
N GLU A 144 12.99 -5.01 -4.72
CA GLU A 144 12.16 -4.19 -5.59
C GLU A 144 10.71 -4.19 -5.10
N ILE A 145 10.09 -3.01 -5.02
CA ILE A 145 8.65 -2.86 -4.86
C ILE A 145 8.05 -2.20 -6.11
N VAL A 146 6.98 -2.82 -6.62
CA VAL A 146 6.09 -2.21 -7.58
C VAL A 146 4.74 -1.99 -6.90
N TRP A 147 4.34 -0.74 -6.76
CA TRP A 147 3.07 -0.34 -6.15
C TRP A 147 2.16 0.28 -7.20
N LEU A 148 1.08 -0.42 -7.55
CA LEU A 148 0.01 0.10 -8.40
C LEU A 148 -1.20 0.45 -7.55
N GLN A 149 -1.83 1.59 -7.84
CA GLN A 149 -3.05 1.97 -7.13
C GLN A 149 -3.98 2.83 -7.98
N HIS A 150 -5.27 2.57 -7.81
CA HIS A 150 -6.36 3.46 -8.20
C HIS A 150 -7.34 3.60 -7.04
N THR A 151 -7.81 4.82 -6.81
CA THR A 151 -8.73 5.13 -5.71
C THR A 151 -9.78 6.11 -6.21
N GLU A 152 -11.06 5.79 -6.00
CA GLU A 152 -12.16 6.75 -6.07
C GLU A 152 -12.43 7.29 -4.66
N PRO A 153 -11.97 8.50 -4.34
CA PRO A 153 -12.00 9.04 -2.97
C PRO A 153 -13.41 9.38 -2.45
N ALA A 154 -14.45 9.19 -3.27
CA ALA A 154 -15.85 9.48 -3.02
C ALA A 154 -16.14 10.95 -2.60
N GLY A 155 -17.42 11.29 -2.53
CA GLY A 155 -17.87 12.63 -2.17
C GLY A 155 -17.45 13.73 -3.14
N ALA A 156 -17.52 14.98 -2.70
CA ALA A 156 -17.24 16.16 -3.51
C ALA A 156 -15.78 16.63 -3.33
N ILE A 157 -14.81 15.81 -3.71
CA ILE A 157 -13.41 16.23 -3.80
C ILE A 157 -13.04 16.58 -5.23
N PRO A 158 -12.45 17.77 -5.47
CA PRO A 158 -11.98 18.10 -6.80
C PRO A 158 -10.85 17.16 -7.22
N SER A 159 -10.96 16.58 -8.42
CA SER A 159 -9.95 15.66 -8.96
C SER A 159 -8.57 16.30 -9.09
N TRP A 160 -8.49 17.59 -9.40
CA TRP A 160 -7.21 18.32 -9.45
C TRP A 160 -6.44 18.27 -8.13
N LEU A 161 -7.12 18.24 -6.98
CA LEU A 161 -6.47 18.20 -5.67
C LEU A 161 -5.82 16.84 -5.44
N VAL A 162 -6.55 15.77 -5.75
CA VAL A 162 -6.04 14.40 -5.61
C VAL A 162 -4.94 14.12 -6.62
N ASN A 163 -5.14 14.53 -7.86
CA ASN A 163 -4.14 14.37 -8.93
C ASN A 163 -2.86 15.21 -8.65
N ALA A 164 -2.96 16.32 -7.90
CA ALA A 164 -1.77 17.05 -7.46
C ALA A 164 -0.91 16.29 -6.42
N LEU A 165 -1.52 15.36 -5.67
CA LEU A 165 -0.83 14.53 -4.68
C LEU A 165 -0.38 13.17 -5.22
N ILE A 166 -0.79 12.80 -6.44
CA ILE A 166 -0.66 11.43 -6.95
C ILE A 166 0.78 10.94 -7.08
N VAL A 167 1.73 11.86 -7.25
CA VAL A 167 3.17 11.56 -7.28
C VAL A 167 3.76 11.54 -5.88
N ASP A 168 3.34 12.49 -5.03
CA ASP A 168 3.86 12.66 -3.68
C ASP A 168 3.55 11.46 -2.78
N ILE A 169 2.35 10.88 -2.92
CA ILE A 169 1.88 9.72 -2.14
C ILE A 169 2.89 8.56 -2.27
N PRO A 170 3.12 7.96 -3.45
CA PRO A 170 4.05 6.86 -3.56
C PRO A 170 5.49 7.24 -3.26
N TYR A 171 5.95 8.42 -3.70
CA TYR A 171 7.34 8.84 -3.48
C TYR A 171 7.69 8.96 -2.00
N LYS A 172 6.91 9.75 -1.24
CA LYS A 172 7.16 9.97 0.19
C LYS A 172 6.98 8.68 0.99
N SER A 173 5.97 7.88 0.63
CA SER A 173 5.68 6.66 1.37
C SER A 173 6.74 5.58 1.17
N LEU A 174 7.22 5.36 -0.06
CA LEU A 174 8.25 4.36 -0.32
C LEU A 174 9.60 4.72 0.33
N LYS A 175 9.95 6.02 0.38
CA LYS A 175 11.13 6.49 1.13
C LYS A 175 10.96 6.32 2.64
N ALA A 176 9.75 6.51 3.17
CA ALA A 176 9.47 6.28 4.58
C ALA A 176 9.48 4.77 4.92
N LEU A 177 8.96 3.92 4.03
CA LEU A 177 8.97 2.47 4.15
C LEU A 177 10.39 1.93 4.26
N GLU A 178 11.29 2.34 3.36
CA GLU A 178 12.71 1.95 3.42
C GLU A 178 13.37 2.35 4.73
N LYS A 179 13.15 3.59 5.18
CA LYS A 179 13.69 4.09 6.44
C LYS A 179 13.17 3.27 7.62
N LEU A 180 11.89 2.93 7.61
CA LEU A 180 11.24 2.20 8.70
C LEU A 180 11.66 0.72 8.74
N ALA A 181 11.78 0.09 7.57
CA ALA A 181 12.30 -1.28 7.44
C ALA A 181 13.70 -1.39 8.04
N ASN A 182 14.56 -0.40 7.82
CA ASN A 182 15.92 -0.33 8.38
C ASN A 182 15.98 0.07 9.88
N SER A 183 14.85 0.21 10.57
CA SER A 183 14.86 0.55 12.00
C SER A 183 14.87 -0.70 12.88
N ASP A 184 15.53 -0.62 14.05
CA ASP A 184 15.61 -1.73 15.03
C ASP A 184 14.26 -2.39 15.37
N LYS A 185 13.16 -1.63 15.25
CA LYS A 185 11.80 -2.12 15.47
C LYS A 185 11.46 -3.29 14.53
N TYR A 186 11.84 -3.19 13.25
CA TYR A 186 11.44 -4.11 12.17
C TYR A 186 12.54 -5.05 11.71
N GLN A 187 13.68 -5.08 12.41
CA GLN A 187 14.78 -6.00 12.14
C GLN A 187 14.56 -7.36 12.81
N GLY A 188 15.10 -8.41 12.18
CA GLY A 188 15.12 -9.78 12.71
C GLY A 188 13.77 -10.50 12.58
N TYR A 189 12.97 -10.13 11.58
CA TYR A 189 11.75 -10.86 11.24
C TYR A 189 12.02 -11.87 10.14
N GLU A 190 11.14 -12.87 10.04
CA GLU A 190 11.12 -13.82 8.94
C GLU A 190 9.70 -14.02 8.43
N VAL A 191 9.57 -14.14 7.10
CA VAL A 191 8.32 -14.52 6.45
C VAL A 191 8.08 -16.02 6.64
N GLN A 192 6.93 -16.36 7.21
CA GLN A 192 6.54 -17.73 7.47
C GLN A 192 5.71 -18.30 6.32
N TYR A 193 5.96 -19.56 5.99
CA TYR A 193 5.24 -20.31 4.96
C TYR A 193 4.73 -21.65 5.51
N SER A 194 3.57 -22.09 5.03
CA SER A 194 3.12 -23.47 5.21
C SER A 194 3.94 -24.44 4.34
N GLU A 195 3.80 -25.74 4.59
CA GLU A 195 4.40 -26.80 3.75
C GLU A 195 4.00 -26.69 2.27
N ASP A 196 2.78 -26.18 2.01
CA ASP A 196 2.25 -25.96 0.66
C ASP A 196 2.70 -24.62 0.04
N GLY A 197 3.60 -23.88 0.69
CA GLY A 197 4.15 -22.62 0.20
C GLY A 197 3.23 -21.40 0.35
N VAL A 198 2.17 -21.51 1.16
CA VAL A 198 1.25 -20.40 1.46
C VAL A 198 1.87 -19.53 2.54
N ILE A 199 1.85 -18.20 2.37
CA ILE A 199 2.33 -17.28 3.40
C ILE A 199 1.41 -17.28 4.62
N THR A 200 1.98 -17.53 5.80
CA THR A 200 1.23 -17.74 7.06
C THR A 200 1.47 -16.66 8.10
N GLY A 201 2.51 -15.85 7.94
CA GLY A 201 2.83 -14.79 8.90
C GLY A 201 4.15 -14.10 8.62
N VAL A 202 4.46 -13.11 9.46
CA VAL A 202 5.77 -12.48 9.59
C VAL A 202 6.08 -12.42 11.08
N GLU A 203 7.10 -13.13 11.52
CA GLU A 203 7.37 -13.34 12.94
C GLU A 203 8.79 -12.89 13.30
N LYS A 204 8.94 -12.30 14.49
CA LYS A 204 10.24 -11.87 14.98
C LYS A 204 11.01 -13.08 15.51
N GLN A 205 12.21 -13.29 14.99
CA GLN A 205 13.13 -14.30 15.50
C GLN A 205 13.62 -13.91 16.91
N PRO A 206 13.81 -14.90 17.80
CA PRO A 206 14.23 -14.67 19.19
C PRO A 206 15.66 -14.15 19.35
#